data_AF-A0A376L1T6-F1
#
_entry.id   AF-A0A376L1T6-F1
#
_cell.length_a   1.000
_cell.length_b   1.000
_cell.length_c   1.000
_cell.angle_alpha   90.00
_cell.angle_beta   90.00
_cell.angle_gamma   90.00
#
_symmetry.space_group_name_H-M   'P 1'
#
loop_
_entity.id
_entity.type
_entity.pdbx_description
1 polymer ?
#
loop_
_entity_poly.entity_id
_entity_poly.type
_entity_poly.pdbx_seq_one_letter_code
_entity_poly.pdbx_strand_id
1 'polypeptide(L)'
;MQAQLAAITPASIEPESIKVLDPACGSGHILIEAYNVLKNIYEERGYRGRDIPQLILENNIFGLDIDDRAAQLSGFALLMMARQDDRRIFTRDVRLNILSLQESLHLDIAKLWQQLNFHQQVQTGSMGDMFAENITLAQTDSAEYQLLMRTLKRFVNAKTLGSLIQVPQEEEAELKVFLDALYRLEQEGDFQQKAAAKAFIPFIQQAWILAQRYDAVVANPPYMGSKGMNGELKEFAKNNFPDSKSDLFAMFIERGFLWLKNAGFNSMVTMQSWMFLSSFENMRENILTNYTIETMVHMGNGVMKIAFGTNATVFRNNHISTYQGSFSYVENGNINQEGNPKQFPVINERLKTATTNDFKKSLVLL
;
A
#
# COMPACT_ATOMS: atom_id res chain seq x y z
N MET A 1 -3.09 34.37 -12.38
CA MET A 1 -2.38 33.64 -11.31
C MET A 1 -3.26 33.38 -10.08
N GLN A 2 -3.75 34.39 -9.36
CA GLN A 2 -4.63 34.19 -8.20
C GLN A 2 -5.96 33.47 -8.52
N ALA A 3 -6.62 33.78 -9.65
CA ALA A 3 -7.84 33.09 -10.07
C ALA A 3 -7.60 31.62 -10.49
N GLN A 4 -6.41 31.30 -11.01
CA GLN A 4 -6.00 29.93 -11.32
C GLN A 4 -5.67 29.14 -10.05
N LEU A 5 -5.01 29.77 -9.07
CA LEU A 5 -4.73 29.19 -7.76
C LEU A 5 -6.03 28.90 -6.99
N ALA A 6 -7.01 29.80 -7.01
CA ALA A 6 -8.31 29.57 -6.39
C ALA A 6 -9.12 28.46 -7.06
N ALA A 7 -8.95 28.25 -8.38
CA ALA A 7 -9.63 27.17 -9.10
C ALA A 7 -9.05 25.77 -8.83
N ILE A 8 -7.78 25.68 -8.42
CA ILE A 8 -7.09 24.41 -8.11
C ILE A 8 -6.93 24.15 -6.61
N THR A 9 -7.23 25.14 -5.76
CA THR A 9 -7.19 25.00 -4.30
C THR A 9 -8.59 24.59 -3.83
N PRO A 10 -8.81 23.36 -3.35
CA PRO A 10 -10.12 22.93 -2.89
C PRO A 10 -10.59 23.80 -1.72
N ALA A 11 -11.88 24.18 -1.74
CA ALA A 11 -12.48 25.04 -0.72
C ALA A 11 -12.49 24.40 0.68
N SER A 12 -12.48 23.06 0.73
CA SER A 12 -12.25 22.25 1.92
C SER A 12 -11.55 20.96 1.52
N ILE A 13 -10.62 20.48 2.35
CA ILE A 13 -10.08 19.12 2.22
C ILE A 13 -10.97 18.23 3.07
N GLU A 14 -11.83 17.42 2.45
CA GLU A 14 -12.65 16.45 3.16
C GLU A 14 -11.77 15.30 3.66
N PRO A 15 -11.81 14.92 4.96
CA PRO A 15 -10.94 13.89 5.50
C PRO A 15 -11.02 12.54 4.74
N GLU A 16 -12.16 12.19 4.18
CA GLU A 16 -12.42 10.99 3.37
C GLU A 16 -11.52 10.92 2.11
N SER A 17 -11.01 12.06 1.66
CA SER A 17 -10.15 12.12 0.47
C SER A 17 -8.70 11.71 0.75
N ILE A 18 -8.28 11.65 2.02
CA ILE A 18 -6.93 11.30 2.47
C ILE A 18 -6.76 9.79 2.41
N LYS A 19 -5.83 9.28 1.60
CA LYS A 19 -5.57 7.83 1.49
C LYS A 19 -4.17 7.48 1.97
N VAL A 20 -4.08 6.50 2.87
CA VAL A 20 -2.85 6.00 3.47
C VAL A 20 -2.69 4.52 3.14
N LEU A 21 -1.55 4.16 2.55
CA LEU A 21 -1.19 2.78 2.25
C LEU A 21 -0.03 2.31 3.13
N ASP A 22 -0.19 1.14 3.74
CA ASP A 22 0.92 0.31 4.20
C ASP A 22 1.05 -0.95 3.31
N PRO A 23 2.03 -1.00 2.40
CA PRO A 23 2.18 -2.08 1.43
C PRO A 23 2.81 -3.35 2.02
N ALA A 24 3.19 -3.35 3.31
CA ALA A 24 3.76 -4.50 4.03
C ALA A 24 3.32 -4.44 5.50
N CYS A 25 2.01 -4.51 5.73
CA CYS A 25 1.40 -4.02 6.96
C CYS A 25 1.66 -4.90 8.19
N GLY A 26 2.09 -6.15 8.02
CA GLY A 26 2.35 -7.07 9.10
C GLY A 26 1.16 -7.17 10.04
N SER A 27 1.38 -6.90 11.33
CA SER A 27 0.33 -6.90 12.36
C SER A 27 -0.45 -5.58 12.46
N GLY A 28 -0.22 -4.61 11.57
CA GLY A 28 -1.02 -3.38 11.47
C GLY A 28 -0.62 -2.24 12.41
N HIS A 29 0.54 -2.31 13.07
CA HIS A 29 0.97 -1.28 14.03
C HIS A 29 1.01 0.13 13.42
N ILE A 30 1.55 0.28 12.21
CA ILE A 30 1.59 1.58 11.51
C ILE A 30 0.17 2.05 11.19
N LEU A 31 -0.72 1.15 10.77
CA LEU A 31 -2.10 1.48 10.41
C LEU A 31 -2.94 1.88 11.63
N ILE A 32 -2.67 1.32 12.82
CA ILE A 32 -3.30 1.74 14.08
C ILE A 32 -2.93 3.19 14.41
N GLU A 33 -1.66 3.58 14.24
CA GLU A 33 -1.26 4.97 14.44
C GLU A 33 -1.87 5.89 13.39
N ALA A 34 -1.93 5.46 12.13
CA ALA A 34 -2.62 6.20 11.08
C ALA A 34 -4.10 6.41 11.40
N TYR A 35 -4.79 5.39 11.94
CA TYR A 35 -6.18 5.48 12.40
C TYR A 35 -6.36 6.58 13.45
N ASN A 36 -5.49 6.63 14.47
CA ASN A 36 -5.56 7.65 15.53
C ASN A 36 -5.38 9.07 14.98
N VAL A 37 -4.41 9.26 14.07
CA VAL A 37 -4.18 10.56 13.43
C VAL A 37 -5.39 10.98 12.59
N LEU A 38 -5.92 10.08 11.77
CA LEU A 38 -7.10 10.33 10.94
C LEU A 38 -8.31 10.67 11.82
N LYS A 39 -8.54 9.92 12.90
CA LYS A 39 -9.61 10.19 13.86
C LYS A 39 -9.56 11.62 14.38
N ASN A 40 -8.38 12.08 14.83
CA ASN A 40 -8.21 13.46 15.30
C ASN A 40 -8.57 14.46 14.20
N ILE A 41 -8.17 14.22 12.95
CA ILE A 41 -8.52 15.08 11.79
C ILE A 41 -10.05 15.13 11.60
N TYR A 42 -10.74 13.98 11.64
CA TYR A 42 -12.20 13.94 11.51
C TYR A 42 -12.91 14.65 12.67
N GLU A 43 -12.44 14.48 13.90
CA GLU A 43 -12.98 15.13 15.10
C GLU A 43 -12.82 16.66 15.01
N GLU A 44 -11.65 17.15 14.57
CA GLU A 44 -11.39 18.57 14.32
C GLU A 44 -12.30 19.15 13.23
N ARG A 45 -12.69 18.34 12.25
CA ARG A 45 -13.68 18.71 11.21
C ARG A 45 -15.14 18.58 11.66
N GLY A 46 -15.39 18.20 12.92
CA GLY A 46 -16.73 18.19 13.51
C GLY A 46 -17.57 16.97 13.13
N TYR A 47 -16.94 15.88 12.65
CA TYR A 47 -17.65 14.64 12.37
C TYR A 47 -18.19 14.01 13.65
N ARG A 48 -19.30 13.28 13.53
CA ARG A 48 -19.87 12.54 14.65
C ARG A 48 -18.96 11.38 15.00
N GLY A 49 -18.44 11.35 16.22
CA GLY A 49 -17.49 10.31 16.69
C GLY A 49 -17.89 8.86 16.41
N ARG A 50 -19.19 8.54 16.36
CA ARG A 50 -19.70 7.20 16.04
C ARG A 50 -19.64 6.81 14.55
N ASP A 51 -19.49 7.78 13.65
CA ASP A 51 -19.47 7.57 12.20
C ASP A 51 -18.03 7.57 11.65
N ILE A 52 -17.11 8.27 12.35
CA ILE A 52 -15.68 8.33 12.04
C ILE A 52 -15.04 6.95 11.82
N PRO A 53 -15.26 5.93 12.67
CA PRO A 53 -14.56 4.66 12.52
C PRO A 53 -14.87 3.96 11.20
N GLN A 54 -16.13 3.98 10.76
CA GLN A 54 -16.53 3.40 9.48
C GLN A 54 -15.89 4.16 8.31
N LEU A 55 -15.92 5.50 8.36
CA LEU A 55 -15.35 6.35 7.31
C LEU A 55 -13.84 6.09 7.14
N ILE A 56 -13.10 5.97 8.25
CA ILE A 56 -11.66 5.70 8.22
C ILE A 56 -11.35 4.34 7.59
N LEU A 57 -12.06 3.29 8.01
CA LEU A 57 -11.81 1.92 7.56
C LEU A 57 -12.15 1.73 6.07
N GLU A 58 -13.18 2.40 5.57
CA GLU A 58 -13.65 2.24 4.19
C GLU A 58 -12.92 3.15 3.19
N ASN A 59 -12.57 4.38 3.60
CA ASN A 59 -12.09 5.41 2.67
C ASN A 59 -10.60 5.74 2.80
N ASN A 60 -10.02 5.60 3.99
CA ASN A 60 -8.71 6.18 4.29
C ASN A 60 -7.58 5.15 4.38
N ILE A 61 -7.80 4.02 5.05
CA ILE A 61 -6.74 3.07 5.40
C ILE A 61 -6.71 1.90 4.44
N PHE A 62 -5.52 1.62 3.91
CA PHE A 62 -5.24 0.52 3.00
C PHE A 62 -3.99 -0.24 3.46
N GLY A 63 -4.06 -1.57 3.44
CA GLY A 63 -2.98 -2.42 3.94
C GLY A 63 -2.83 -3.69 3.11
N LEU A 64 -1.59 -4.06 2.80
CA LEU A 64 -1.27 -5.31 2.10
C LEU A 64 -0.22 -6.10 2.87
N ASP A 65 -0.39 -7.41 2.92
CA ASP A 65 0.64 -8.33 3.38
C ASP A 65 0.65 -9.61 2.51
N ILE A 66 1.72 -10.40 2.58
CA ILE A 66 1.79 -11.71 1.94
C ILE A 66 1.35 -12.83 2.87
N ASP A 67 1.49 -12.67 4.20
CA ASP A 67 1.05 -13.67 5.19
C ASP A 67 -0.42 -13.45 5.55
N ASP A 68 -1.24 -14.50 5.36
CA ASP A 68 -2.69 -14.44 5.61
C ASP A 68 -3.01 -14.11 7.08
N ARG A 69 -2.21 -14.61 8.02
CA ARG A 69 -2.42 -14.37 9.45
C ARG A 69 -2.03 -12.95 9.81
N ALA A 70 -0.96 -12.41 9.21
CA ALA A 70 -0.56 -11.02 9.43
C ALA A 70 -1.68 -10.05 9.02
N ALA A 71 -2.18 -10.18 7.79
CA ALA A 71 -3.29 -9.35 7.31
C ALA A 71 -4.57 -9.51 8.17
N GLN A 72 -4.89 -10.74 8.59
CA GLN A 72 -6.02 -10.99 9.50
C GLN A 72 -5.83 -10.31 10.86
N LEU A 73 -4.64 -10.38 11.45
CA LEU A 73 -4.32 -9.73 12.72
C LEU A 73 -4.40 -8.20 12.59
N SER A 74 -3.88 -7.65 11.50
CA SER A 74 -3.97 -6.23 11.17
C SER A 74 -5.43 -5.76 11.04
N GLY A 75 -6.25 -6.48 10.27
CA GLY A 75 -7.67 -6.19 10.13
C GLY A 75 -8.43 -6.31 11.46
N PHE A 76 -8.13 -7.34 12.26
CA PHE A 76 -8.71 -7.51 13.59
C PHE A 76 -8.34 -6.36 14.53
N ALA A 77 -7.06 -5.95 14.57
CA ALA A 77 -6.59 -4.87 15.43
C ALA A 77 -7.27 -3.54 15.08
N LEU A 78 -7.37 -3.21 13.78
CA LEU A 78 -8.09 -2.02 13.31
C LEU A 78 -9.59 -2.07 13.65
N LEU A 79 -10.23 -3.22 13.51
CA LEU A 79 -11.63 -3.39 13.94
C LEU A 79 -11.80 -3.22 15.46
N MET A 80 -10.84 -3.68 16.26
CA MET A 80 -10.87 -3.48 17.72
C MET A 80 -10.69 -2.02 18.09
N MET A 81 -9.79 -1.29 17.42
CA MET A 81 -9.65 0.15 17.55
C MET A 81 -10.96 0.86 17.21
N ALA A 82 -11.54 0.57 16.04
CA ALA A 82 -12.83 1.12 15.64
C ALA A 82 -13.97 0.79 16.61
N ARG A 83 -13.93 -0.39 17.25
CA ARG A 83 -14.94 -0.82 18.23
C ARG A 83 -14.86 -0.07 19.56
N GLN A 84 -13.70 0.48 19.91
CA GLN A 84 -13.55 1.36 21.09
C GLN A 84 -14.36 2.64 20.89
N ASP A 85 -14.42 3.14 19.65
CA ASP A 85 -15.07 4.41 19.30
C ASP A 85 -16.54 4.25 18.87
N ASP A 86 -16.88 3.17 18.14
CA ASP A 86 -18.26 2.81 17.82
C ASP A 86 -18.62 1.41 18.31
N ARG A 87 -19.50 1.35 19.31
CA ARG A 87 -19.97 0.09 19.88
C ARG A 87 -20.77 -0.79 18.91
N ARG A 88 -21.26 -0.22 17.81
CA ARG A 88 -22.08 -0.90 16.80
C ARG A 88 -21.32 -1.24 15.53
N ILE A 89 -20.00 -1.06 15.49
CA ILE A 89 -19.20 -1.23 14.26
C ILE A 89 -19.40 -2.61 13.59
N PHE A 90 -19.52 -3.68 14.37
CA PHE A 90 -19.76 -5.03 13.83
C PHE A 90 -21.12 -5.23 13.17
N THR A 91 -22.07 -4.32 13.39
CA THR A 91 -23.40 -4.36 12.76
C THR A 91 -23.49 -3.48 11.50
N ARG A 92 -22.43 -2.74 11.17
CA ARG A 92 -22.41 -1.76 10.07
C ARG A 92 -21.93 -2.30 8.72
N ASP A 93 -21.69 -3.61 8.61
CA ASP A 93 -21.16 -4.27 7.39
C ASP A 93 -19.91 -3.56 6.82
N VAL A 94 -18.98 -3.22 7.71
CA VAL A 94 -17.78 -2.43 7.37
C VAL A 94 -16.86 -3.24 6.47
N ARG A 95 -16.42 -2.61 5.39
CA ARG A 95 -15.45 -3.20 4.46
C ARG A 95 -14.06 -2.71 4.77
N LEU A 96 -13.15 -3.65 5.05
CA LEU A 96 -11.74 -3.36 5.26
C LEU A 96 -10.99 -3.41 3.93
N ASN A 97 -10.03 -2.50 3.76
CA ASN A 97 -9.05 -2.55 2.69
C ASN A 97 -7.71 -3.11 3.18
N ILE A 98 -7.77 -4.10 4.08
CA ILE A 98 -6.61 -4.83 4.60
C ILE A 98 -6.63 -6.23 4.00
N LEU A 99 -5.71 -6.52 3.08
CA LEU A 99 -5.71 -7.75 2.33
C LEU A 99 -4.40 -8.51 2.48
N SER A 100 -4.52 -9.83 2.52
CA SER A 100 -3.41 -10.70 2.20
C SER A 100 -3.44 -10.99 0.70
N LEU A 101 -2.31 -10.80 0.02
CA LEU A 101 -2.20 -11.02 -1.41
C LEU A 101 -2.44 -12.49 -1.77
N GLN A 102 -3.33 -12.76 -2.71
CA GLN A 102 -3.72 -14.10 -3.13
C GLN A 102 -3.14 -14.46 -4.49
N GLU A 103 -2.77 -15.73 -4.65
CA GLU A 103 -2.30 -16.31 -5.91
C GLU A 103 -3.43 -16.81 -6.77
N SER A 104 -3.38 -16.58 -8.08
CA SER A 104 -4.52 -16.86 -8.97
C SER A 104 -4.59 -18.28 -9.53
N LEU A 105 -3.50 -19.06 -9.45
CA LEU A 105 -3.35 -20.35 -10.16
C LEU A 105 -4.35 -21.43 -9.74
N HIS A 106 -4.92 -21.35 -8.55
CA HIS A 106 -5.83 -22.35 -8.02
C HIS A 106 -7.29 -22.16 -8.49
N LEU A 107 -7.58 -21.08 -9.22
CA LEU A 107 -8.93 -20.76 -9.68
C LEU A 107 -9.29 -21.49 -10.98
N ASP A 108 -10.46 -22.12 -11.00
CA ASP A 108 -11.12 -22.52 -12.25
C ASP A 108 -11.83 -21.30 -12.84
N ILE A 109 -11.06 -20.47 -13.54
CA ILE A 109 -11.53 -19.17 -14.08
C ILE A 109 -12.72 -19.38 -15.02
N ALA A 110 -12.67 -20.43 -15.85
CA ALA A 110 -13.71 -20.74 -16.81
C ALA A 110 -15.06 -20.98 -16.11
N LYS A 111 -15.05 -21.87 -15.13
CA LYS A 111 -16.24 -22.20 -14.34
C LYS A 111 -16.74 -21.02 -13.54
N LEU A 112 -15.84 -20.29 -12.87
CA LEU A 112 -16.22 -19.14 -12.04
C LEU A 112 -16.80 -18.00 -12.88
N TRP A 113 -16.25 -17.74 -14.07
CA TRP A 113 -16.77 -16.73 -14.99
C TRP A 113 -18.18 -17.08 -15.47
N GLN A 114 -18.41 -18.35 -15.83
CA GLN A 114 -19.73 -18.82 -16.22
C GLN A 114 -20.74 -18.69 -15.06
N GLN A 115 -20.35 -19.08 -13.85
CA GLN A 115 -21.16 -18.97 -12.64
C GLN A 115 -21.48 -17.52 -12.26
N LEU A 116 -20.55 -16.59 -12.53
CA LEU A 116 -20.77 -15.17 -12.30
C LEU A 116 -21.89 -14.62 -13.19
N ASN A 117 -22.01 -15.15 -14.43
CA ASN A 117 -23.02 -14.76 -15.42
C ASN A 117 -23.20 -13.23 -15.47
N PHE A 118 -22.07 -12.52 -15.58
CA PHE A 118 -21.98 -11.09 -15.26
C PHE A 118 -22.95 -10.21 -16.05
N HIS A 119 -23.26 -10.59 -17.30
CA HIS A 119 -24.20 -9.88 -18.17
C HIS A 119 -25.62 -10.50 -18.21
N GLN A 120 -25.95 -11.40 -17.27
CA GLN A 120 -27.29 -11.98 -17.05
C GLN A 120 -27.93 -12.64 -18.28
N GLN A 121 -27.16 -13.39 -19.07
CA GLN A 121 -27.66 -14.00 -20.31
C GLN A 121 -28.07 -15.46 -20.17
N VAL A 122 -27.51 -16.19 -19.20
CA VAL A 122 -27.97 -17.54 -18.89
C VAL A 122 -29.25 -17.44 -18.06
N GLN A 123 -30.42 -17.48 -18.70
CA GLN A 123 -31.68 -17.66 -17.99
C GLN A 123 -31.75 -19.09 -17.47
N THR A 124 -31.67 -19.23 -16.15
CA THR A 124 -31.98 -20.44 -15.38
C THR A 124 -33.47 -20.79 -15.55
N GLY A 125 -33.84 -21.31 -16.72
CA GLY A 125 -35.24 -21.59 -17.07
C GLY A 125 -35.46 -22.62 -18.18
N SER A 126 -34.45 -22.97 -18.98
CA SER A 126 -34.61 -24.03 -19.99
C SER A 126 -34.08 -25.36 -19.45
N MET A 127 -35.01 -26.26 -19.13
CA MET A 127 -34.81 -27.60 -18.58
C MET A 127 -34.12 -28.60 -19.55
N GLY A 128 -33.33 -28.09 -20.51
CA GLY A 128 -32.86 -28.84 -21.67
C GLY A 128 -31.35 -29.08 -21.77
N ASP A 129 -30.52 -28.44 -20.95
CA ASP A 129 -29.07 -28.39 -21.20
C ASP A 129 -28.20 -29.06 -20.11
N MET A 130 -28.72 -30.16 -19.52
CA MET A 130 -27.98 -30.97 -18.55
C MET A 130 -26.84 -31.82 -19.16
N PHE A 131 -26.59 -31.75 -20.48
CA PHE A 131 -25.61 -32.60 -21.18
C PHE A 131 -24.77 -31.89 -22.25
N ALA A 132 -24.66 -30.56 -22.25
CA ALA A 132 -23.76 -29.88 -23.18
C ALA A 132 -22.29 -29.99 -22.71
N GLU A 133 -21.60 -31.05 -23.14
CA GLU A 133 -20.15 -31.28 -22.95
C GLU A 133 -19.25 -30.27 -23.69
N ASN A 134 -19.81 -29.27 -24.39
CA ASN A 134 -19.06 -28.21 -25.07
C ASN A 134 -19.61 -26.84 -24.71
N ILE A 135 -19.33 -26.40 -23.48
CA ILE A 135 -19.62 -25.03 -23.05
C ILE A 135 -18.57 -24.12 -23.69
N THR A 136 -18.93 -23.46 -24.79
CA THR A 136 -18.17 -22.30 -25.26
C THR A 136 -18.32 -21.22 -24.21
N LEU A 137 -17.20 -20.79 -23.61
CA LEU A 137 -17.17 -19.67 -22.67
C LEU A 137 -17.76 -18.43 -23.35
N ALA A 138 -18.94 -17.99 -22.88
CA ALA A 138 -19.57 -16.79 -23.40
C ALA A 138 -18.76 -15.54 -22.99
N GLN A 139 -18.65 -14.58 -23.92
CA GLN A 139 -18.13 -13.23 -23.68
C GLN A 139 -16.70 -13.14 -23.14
N THR A 140 -15.82 -14.03 -23.61
CA THR A 140 -14.37 -13.88 -23.42
C THR A 140 -13.79 -12.61 -24.06
N ASP A 141 -14.56 -11.95 -24.93
CA ASP A 141 -14.19 -10.68 -25.57
C ASP A 141 -14.65 -9.44 -24.78
N SER A 142 -15.38 -9.62 -23.66
CA SER A 142 -15.81 -8.49 -22.82
C SER A 142 -14.62 -7.77 -22.17
N ALA A 143 -14.77 -6.48 -21.90
CA ALA A 143 -13.74 -5.67 -21.27
C ALA A 143 -13.42 -6.19 -19.86
N GLU A 144 -14.44 -6.61 -19.12
CA GLU A 144 -14.36 -7.16 -17.77
C GLU A 144 -13.63 -8.49 -17.74
N TYR A 145 -13.91 -9.39 -18.70
CA TYR A 145 -13.15 -10.64 -18.81
C TYR A 145 -11.68 -10.38 -19.14
N GLN A 146 -11.39 -9.47 -20.07
CA GLN A 146 -10.01 -9.12 -20.39
C GLN A 146 -9.29 -8.50 -19.19
N LEU A 147 -9.95 -7.60 -18.45
CA LEU A 147 -9.43 -7.00 -17.22
C LEU A 147 -9.17 -8.08 -16.15
N LEU A 148 -10.11 -9.00 -15.95
CA LEU A 148 -9.97 -10.14 -15.05
C LEU A 148 -8.75 -10.99 -15.43
N MET A 149 -8.64 -11.41 -16.69
CA MET A 149 -7.54 -12.25 -17.15
C MET A 149 -6.17 -11.57 -17.00
N ARG A 150 -6.07 -10.28 -17.35
CA ARG A 150 -4.84 -9.50 -17.13
C ARG A 150 -4.50 -9.41 -15.65
N THR A 151 -5.51 -9.16 -14.80
CA THR A 151 -5.36 -9.07 -13.35
C THR A 151 -4.88 -10.39 -12.75
N LEU A 152 -5.55 -11.50 -13.05
CA LEU A 152 -5.17 -12.82 -12.54
C LEU A 152 -3.78 -13.23 -13.01
N LYS A 153 -3.39 -12.90 -14.25
CA LYS A 153 -2.04 -13.16 -14.76
C LYS A 153 -0.94 -12.44 -13.96
N ARG A 154 -1.21 -11.24 -13.43
CA ARG A 154 -0.24 -10.51 -12.58
C ARG A 154 -0.05 -11.16 -11.22
N PHE A 155 -1.07 -11.87 -10.73
CA PHE A 155 -1.08 -12.47 -9.39
C PHE A 155 -0.79 -13.96 -9.37
N VAL A 156 -0.17 -14.52 -10.41
CA VAL A 156 0.24 -15.93 -10.43
C VAL A 156 1.20 -16.23 -9.26
N ASN A 157 2.11 -15.30 -8.94
CA ASN A 157 3.17 -15.46 -7.94
C ASN A 157 3.06 -14.39 -6.84
N ALA A 158 1.83 -14.05 -6.45
CA ALA A 158 1.54 -12.97 -5.52
C ALA A 158 2.16 -13.17 -4.13
N LYS A 159 2.30 -14.41 -3.64
CA LYS A 159 2.95 -14.68 -2.35
C LYS A 159 4.47 -14.51 -2.41
N THR A 160 5.07 -14.61 -3.59
CA THR A 160 6.52 -14.39 -3.81
C THR A 160 6.83 -12.90 -4.01
N LEU A 161 6.06 -12.23 -4.86
CA LEU A 161 6.35 -10.85 -5.28
C LEU A 161 5.76 -9.81 -4.31
N GLY A 162 4.68 -10.17 -3.62
CA GLY A 162 3.99 -9.28 -2.71
C GLY A 162 3.47 -8.02 -3.39
N SER A 163 3.48 -6.92 -2.65
CA SER A 163 3.00 -5.62 -3.14
C SER A 163 3.91 -5.01 -4.21
N LEU A 164 5.09 -5.57 -4.49
CA LEU A 164 5.93 -5.08 -5.60
C LEU A 164 5.28 -5.30 -6.98
N ILE A 165 4.22 -6.10 -7.07
CA ILE A 165 3.42 -6.27 -8.29
C ILE A 165 2.94 -4.91 -8.80
N GLN A 166 3.17 -4.68 -10.09
CA GLN A 166 2.82 -3.43 -10.76
C GLN A 166 1.47 -3.55 -11.46
N VAL A 167 0.50 -2.76 -10.99
CA VAL A 167 -0.79 -2.57 -11.64
C VAL A 167 -0.85 -1.12 -12.15
N PRO A 168 -1.16 -0.89 -13.45
CA PRO A 168 -1.24 0.45 -14.02
C PRO A 168 -2.33 1.30 -13.33
N GLN A 169 -2.08 2.60 -13.17
CA GLN A 169 -3.05 3.52 -12.55
C GLN A 169 -4.29 3.69 -13.41
N GLU A 170 -4.11 3.61 -14.73
CA GLU A 170 -5.14 3.77 -15.74
C GLU A 170 -6.26 2.73 -15.56
N GLU A 171 -5.95 1.57 -14.96
CA GLU A 171 -6.90 0.51 -14.65
C GLU A 171 -7.68 0.76 -13.34
N GLU A 172 -7.32 1.75 -12.50
CA GLU A 172 -7.93 1.98 -11.17
C GLU A 172 -9.46 2.14 -11.26
N ALA A 173 -9.93 2.99 -12.19
CA ALA A 173 -11.36 3.29 -12.33
C ALA A 173 -12.16 2.05 -12.78
N GLU A 174 -11.64 1.31 -13.76
CA GLU A 174 -12.28 0.08 -14.27
C GLU A 174 -12.28 -1.02 -13.20
N LEU A 175 -11.18 -1.19 -12.47
CA LEU A 175 -11.06 -2.14 -11.36
C LEU A 175 -12.06 -1.80 -10.24
N LYS A 176 -12.22 -0.52 -9.92
CA LYS A 176 -13.16 -0.08 -8.88
C LYS A 176 -14.61 -0.35 -9.29
N VAL A 177 -14.99 0.00 -10.52
CA VAL A 177 -16.34 -0.27 -11.04
C VAL A 177 -16.62 -1.77 -11.03
N PHE A 178 -15.66 -2.59 -11.47
CA PHE A 178 -15.82 -4.04 -11.47
C PHE A 178 -15.93 -4.61 -10.05
N LEU A 179 -15.09 -4.15 -9.12
CA LEU A 179 -15.16 -4.53 -7.71
C LEU A 179 -16.52 -4.21 -7.08
N ASP A 180 -17.06 -3.01 -7.34
CA ASP A 180 -18.36 -2.61 -6.80
C ASP A 180 -19.51 -3.44 -7.41
N ALA A 181 -19.38 -3.88 -8.67
CA ALA A 181 -20.31 -4.85 -9.25
C ALA A 181 -20.21 -6.24 -8.59
N LEU A 182 -18.99 -6.72 -8.30
CA LEU A 182 -18.79 -7.99 -7.59
C LEU A 182 -19.39 -7.95 -6.18
N TYR A 183 -19.20 -6.88 -5.42
CA TYR A 183 -19.81 -6.74 -4.10
C TYR A 183 -21.35 -6.73 -4.15
N ARG A 184 -21.94 -6.08 -5.16
CA ARG A 184 -23.39 -6.15 -5.37
C ARG A 184 -23.85 -7.58 -5.64
N LEU A 185 -23.14 -8.32 -6.50
CA LEU A 185 -23.45 -9.73 -6.78
C LEU A 185 -23.26 -10.63 -5.55
N GLU A 186 -22.27 -10.38 -4.69
CA GLU A 186 -22.08 -11.12 -3.44
C GLU A 186 -23.28 -10.94 -2.47
N GLN A 187 -23.92 -9.77 -2.47
CA GLN A 187 -25.06 -9.48 -1.60
C GLN A 187 -26.41 -9.91 -2.21
N GLU A 188 -26.62 -9.61 -3.49
CA GLU A 188 -27.93 -9.67 -4.16
C GLU A 188 -28.06 -10.81 -5.17
N GLY A 189 -26.94 -11.39 -5.63
CA GLY A 189 -26.92 -12.41 -6.68
C GLY A 189 -27.51 -13.76 -6.25
N ASP A 190 -27.68 -14.66 -7.22
CA ASP A 190 -28.05 -16.05 -6.92
C ASP A 190 -26.90 -16.81 -6.23
N PHE A 191 -27.14 -18.06 -5.81
CA PHE A 191 -26.15 -18.86 -5.09
C PHE A 191 -24.82 -19.04 -5.87
N GLN A 192 -24.89 -19.20 -7.20
CA GLN A 192 -23.70 -19.37 -8.04
C GLN A 192 -22.96 -18.05 -8.23
N GLN A 193 -23.70 -16.97 -8.48
CA GLN A 193 -23.13 -15.62 -8.63
C GLN A 193 -22.42 -15.18 -7.35
N LYS A 194 -23.04 -15.43 -6.19
CA LYS A 194 -22.44 -15.12 -4.89
C LYS A 194 -21.12 -15.84 -4.66
N ALA A 195 -21.08 -17.14 -4.95
CA ALA A 195 -19.86 -17.94 -4.82
C ALA A 195 -18.75 -17.46 -5.76
N ALA A 196 -19.08 -17.17 -7.02
CA ALA A 196 -18.14 -16.67 -8.01
C ALA A 196 -17.64 -15.26 -7.68
N ALA A 197 -18.53 -14.35 -7.30
CA ALA A 197 -18.17 -12.99 -6.91
C ALA A 197 -17.21 -13.00 -5.72
N LYS A 198 -17.55 -13.76 -4.67
CA LYS A 198 -16.69 -13.93 -3.49
C LYS A 198 -15.31 -14.49 -3.83
N ALA A 199 -15.22 -15.39 -4.82
CA ALA A 199 -13.94 -15.92 -5.27
C ALA A 199 -13.09 -14.87 -6.02
N PHE A 200 -13.70 -13.99 -6.80
CA PHE A 200 -12.98 -12.96 -7.56
C PHE A 200 -12.64 -11.69 -6.77
N ILE A 201 -13.44 -11.32 -5.76
CA ILE A 201 -13.27 -10.09 -4.98
C ILE A 201 -11.83 -9.89 -4.50
N PRO A 202 -11.15 -10.86 -3.86
CA PRO A 202 -9.79 -10.65 -3.36
C PRO A 202 -8.80 -10.21 -4.44
N PHE A 203 -8.90 -10.79 -5.64
CA PHE A 203 -8.00 -10.51 -6.76
C PHE A 203 -8.25 -9.15 -7.39
N ILE A 204 -9.51 -8.76 -7.54
CA ILE A 204 -9.86 -7.44 -8.07
C ILE A 204 -9.57 -6.35 -7.04
N GLN A 205 -9.87 -6.60 -5.75
CA GLN A 205 -9.62 -5.64 -4.68
C GLN A 205 -8.12 -5.39 -4.49
N GLN A 206 -7.28 -6.43 -4.47
CA GLN A 206 -5.83 -6.23 -4.34
C GLN A 206 -5.23 -5.54 -5.56
N ALA A 207 -5.75 -5.78 -6.78
CA ALA A 207 -5.37 -5.01 -7.96
C ALA A 207 -5.78 -3.55 -7.85
N TRP A 208 -7.02 -3.28 -7.43
CA TRP A 208 -7.52 -1.93 -7.24
C TRP A 208 -6.65 -1.14 -6.24
N ILE A 209 -6.31 -1.75 -5.09
CA ILE A 209 -5.40 -1.14 -4.09
C ILE A 209 -4.04 -0.83 -4.71
N LEU A 210 -3.47 -1.73 -5.53
CA LEU A 210 -2.16 -1.52 -6.18
C LEU A 210 -2.20 -0.52 -7.35
N ALA A 211 -3.36 -0.34 -7.98
CA ALA A 211 -3.59 0.63 -9.06
C ALA A 211 -3.81 2.05 -8.52
N GLN A 212 -4.41 2.18 -7.33
CA GLN A 212 -4.74 3.45 -6.69
C GLN A 212 -3.50 4.30 -6.36
N ARG A 213 -3.72 5.62 -6.17
CA ARG A 213 -2.72 6.57 -5.66
C ARG A 213 -3.08 7.15 -4.30
N TYR A 214 -2.06 7.35 -3.48
CA TYR A 214 -2.17 7.67 -2.05
C TYR A 214 -1.53 9.00 -1.70
N ASP A 215 -2.01 9.62 -0.63
CA ASP A 215 -1.42 10.84 -0.06
C ASP A 215 -0.21 10.51 0.82
N ALA A 216 -0.22 9.33 1.46
CA ALA A 216 0.90 8.79 2.20
C ALA A 216 1.06 7.28 1.95
N VAL A 217 2.30 6.85 1.73
CA VAL A 217 2.71 5.45 1.75
C VAL A 217 3.68 5.30 2.90
N VAL A 218 3.34 4.48 3.89
CA VAL A 218 4.11 4.32 5.12
C VAL A 218 4.38 2.85 5.35
N ALA A 219 5.65 2.45 5.50
CA ALA A 219 5.96 1.04 5.73
C ALA A 219 7.24 0.82 6.56
N ASN A 220 7.28 -0.32 7.21
CA ASN A 220 8.52 -0.98 7.62
C ASN A 220 8.71 -2.21 6.71
N PRO A 221 9.25 -2.04 5.49
CA PRO A 221 9.28 -3.11 4.49
C PRO A 221 10.18 -4.27 4.91
N PRO A 222 10.05 -5.45 4.29
CA PRO A 222 10.92 -6.60 4.59
C PRO A 222 12.38 -6.31 4.21
N TYR A 223 13.31 -6.77 5.05
CA TYR A 223 14.76 -6.63 4.83
C TYR A 223 15.32 -7.97 4.34
N MET A 224 15.68 -8.03 3.06
CA MET A 224 16.19 -9.26 2.43
C MET A 224 17.09 -8.89 1.26
N GLY A 225 18.40 -8.98 1.50
CA GLY A 225 19.39 -8.79 0.45
C GLY A 225 19.27 -9.87 -0.64
N SER A 226 19.82 -9.58 -1.82
CA SER A 226 19.71 -10.44 -3.01
C SER A 226 20.07 -11.91 -2.78
N LYS A 227 20.94 -12.27 -1.83
CA LYS A 227 21.26 -13.66 -1.49
C LYS A 227 20.06 -14.45 -0.95
N GLY A 228 19.14 -13.79 -0.24
CA GLY A 228 17.94 -14.41 0.33
C GLY A 228 16.79 -14.58 -0.67
N MET A 229 16.82 -13.87 -1.79
CA MET A 229 15.76 -13.94 -2.80
C MET A 229 15.80 -15.25 -3.59
N ASN A 230 14.62 -15.83 -3.86
CA ASN A 230 14.49 -16.97 -4.76
C ASN A 230 14.74 -16.56 -6.23
N GLY A 231 14.81 -17.53 -7.15
CA GLY A 231 15.14 -17.28 -8.56
C GLY A 231 14.14 -16.34 -9.24
N GLU A 232 12.85 -16.56 -8.99
CA GLU A 232 11.77 -15.75 -9.53
C GLU A 232 11.84 -14.28 -9.06
N LEU A 233 11.95 -14.05 -7.75
CA LEU A 233 12.04 -12.70 -7.19
C LEU A 233 13.29 -11.97 -7.69
N LYS A 234 14.42 -12.67 -7.87
CA LYS A 234 15.64 -12.10 -8.46
C LYS A 234 15.43 -11.64 -9.90
N GLU A 235 14.76 -12.46 -10.71
CA GLU A 235 14.48 -12.13 -12.10
C GLU A 235 13.52 -10.94 -12.18
N PHE A 236 12.46 -10.97 -11.39
CA PHE A 236 11.52 -9.87 -11.28
C PHE A 236 12.20 -8.57 -10.83
N ALA A 237 13.03 -8.61 -9.78
CA ALA A 237 13.78 -7.46 -9.28
C ALA A 237 14.74 -6.90 -10.34
N LYS A 238 15.44 -7.77 -11.08
CA LYS A 238 16.34 -7.35 -12.17
C LYS A 238 15.60 -6.60 -13.28
N ASN A 239 14.40 -7.06 -13.63
CA ASN A 239 13.64 -6.52 -14.77
C ASN A 239 12.85 -5.25 -14.41
N ASN A 240 12.36 -5.14 -13.17
CA ASN A 240 11.45 -4.07 -12.77
C ASN A 240 12.07 -3.03 -11.83
N PHE A 241 13.16 -3.37 -11.14
CA PHE A 241 13.81 -2.55 -10.12
C PHE A 241 15.34 -2.55 -10.26
N PRO A 242 15.90 -2.25 -11.44
CA PRO A 242 17.31 -2.47 -11.74
C PRO A 242 18.27 -1.73 -10.79
N ASP A 243 17.86 -0.59 -10.23
CA ASP A 243 18.63 0.30 -9.38
C ASP A 243 18.50 0.00 -7.88
N SER A 244 17.49 -0.79 -7.49
CA SER A 244 17.19 -1.12 -6.09
C SER A 244 17.12 -2.62 -5.79
N LYS A 245 17.24 -3.49 -6.82
CA LYS A 245 17.22 -4.98 -6.75
C LYS A 245 18.15 -5.65 -5.73
N SER A 246 19.07 -4.91 -5.14
CA SER A 246 20.03 -5.45 -4.19
C SER A 246 19.40 -5.80 -2.83
N ASP A 247 18.24 -5.22 -2.49
CA ASP A 247 17.46 -5.54 -1.29
C ASP A 247 15.96 -5.24 -1.47
N LEU A 248 15.09 -6.00 -0.80
CA LEU A 248 13.64 -5.75 -0.80
C LEU A 248 13.28 -4.35 -0.29
N PHE A 249 13.85 -3.90 0.84
CA PHE A 249 13.46 -2.59 1.39
C PHE A 249 13.72 -1.44 0.39
N ALA A 250 14.77 -1.57 -0.42
CA ALA A 250 15.14 -0.57 -1.41
C ALA A 250 14.15 -0.56 -2.57
N MET A 251 13.69 -1.73 -3.02
CA MET A 251 12.62 -1.85 -4.01
C MET A 251 11.30 -1.26 -3.47
N PHE A 252 11.02 -1.39 -2.17
CA PHE A 252 9.87 -0.74 -1.54
C PHE A 252 10.00 0.78 -1.46
N ILE A 253 11.20 1.34 -1.24
CA ILE A 253 11.42 2.79 -1.35
C ILE A 253 11.08 3.25 -2.77
N GLU A 254 11.66 2.62 -3.80
CA GLU A 254 11.43 2.98 -5.20
C GLU A 254 9.95 2.84 -5.59
N ARG A 255 9.35 1.69 -5.25
CA ARG A 255 7.93 1.43 -5.52
C ARG A 255 7.00 2.39 -4.77
N GLY A 256 7.39 2.81 -3.56
CA GLY A 256 6.69 3.78 -2.73
C GLY A 256 6.32 5.06 -3.49
N PHE A 257 7.24 5.60 -4.29
CA PHE A 257 7.00 6.80 -5.09
C PHE A 257 5.94 6.59 -6.18
N LEU A 258 5.88 5.38 -6.75
CA LEU A 258 4.93 5.06 -7.82
C LEU A 258 3.49 4.89 -7.33
N TRP A 259 3.27 4.76 -6.02
CA TRP A 259 1.94 4.74 -5.42
C TRP A 259 1.46 6.13 -4.98
N LEU A 260 2.30 7.15 -5.03
CA LEU A 260 1.94 8.46 -4.50
C LEU A 260 1.25 9.32 -5.54
N LYS A 261 0.27 10.09 -5.05
CA LYS A 261 -0.18 11.30 -5.75
C LYS A 261 0.97 12.30 -5.84
N ASN A 262 0.83 13.30 -6.69
CA ASN A 262 1.79 14.41 -6.73
C ASN A 262 1.89 15.06 -5.34
N ALA A 263 3.11 15.32 -4.87
CA ALA A 263 3.42 15.86 -3.54
C ALA A 263 2.97 14.99 -2.35
N GLY A 264 2.57 13.73 -2.55
CA GLY A 264 2.34 12.77 -1.47
C GLY A 264 3.64 12.37 -0.77
N PHE A 265 3.53 11.63 0.34
CA PHE A 265 4.67 11.30 1.21
C PHE A 265 5.03 9.81 1.21
N ASN A 266 6.28 9.50 0.90
CA ASN A 266 6.86 8.16 1.03
C ASN A 266 7.62 8.10 2.36
N SER A 267 7.14 7.32 3.33
CA SER A 267 7.72 7.27 4.68
C SER A 267 8.11 5.85 5.05
N MET A 268 9.41 5.58 5.14
CA MET A 268 9.90 4.21 5.29
C MET A 268 10.89 4.08 6.44
N VAL A 269 10.75 3.01 7.22
CA VAL A 269 11.78 2.56 8.17
C VAL A 269 12.62 1.47 7.50
N THR A 270 13.88 1.76 7.17
CA THR A 270 14.72 0.87 6.36
C THR A 270 16.13 0.70 6.90
N MET A 271 16.91 -0.23 6.35
CA MET A 271 18.33 -0.36 6.67
C MET A 271 19.11 0.85 6.16
N GLN A 272 20.10 1.35 6.92
CA GLN A 272 20.89 2.53 6.53
C GLN A 272 21.77 2.34 5.28
N SER A 273 21.95 1.09 4.81
CA SER A 273 22.91 0.73 3.77
C SER A 273 22.68 1.44 2.43
N TRP A 274 21.43 1.77 2.10
CA TRP A 274 21.10 2.52 0.89
C TRP A 274 21.66 3.92 0.86
N MET A 275 22.09 4.48 2.00
CA MET A 275 22.66 5.82 2.09
C MET A 275 24.09 5.90 1.54
N PHE A 276 24.82 4.78 1.44
CA PHE A 276 26.26 4.81 1.15
C PHE A 276 26.80 3.66 0.29
N LEU A 277 26.13 2.51 0.17
CA LEU A 277 26.64 1.42 -0.67
C LEU A 277 26.51 1.74 -2.17
N SER A 278 27.52 1.37 -2.96
CA SER A 278 27.54 1.61 -4.43
C SER A 278 26.42 0.88 -5.17
N SER A 279 25.94 -0.25 -4.64
CA SER A 279 24.82 -1.01 -5.21
C SER A 279 23.49 -0.23 -5.27
N PHE A 280 23.40 0.90 -4.55
CA PHE A 280 22.23 1.77 -4.50
C PHE A 280 22.52 3.18 -5.02
N GLU A 281 23.66 3.40 -5.69
CA GLU A 281 24.08 4.73 -6.16
C GLU A 281 23.08 5.33 -7.15
N ASN A 282 22.68 4.58 -8.18
CA ASN A 282 21.68 5.04 -9.14
C ASN A 282 20.33 5.36 -8.48
N MET A 283 19.89 4.52 -7.53
CA MET A 283 18.66 4.77 -6.78
C MET A 283 18.76 6.08 -5.99
N ARG A 284 19.89 6.34 -5.32
CA ARG A 284 20.13 7.61 -4.62
C ARG A 284 20.14 8.80 -5.56
N GLU A 285 20.83 8.71 -6.69
CA GLU A 285 20.88 9.79 -7.69
C GLU A 285 19.46 10.12 -8.21
N ASN A 286 18.65 9.08 -8.50
CA ASN A 286 17.26 9.25 -8.87
C ASN A 286 16.44 9.94 -7.77
N ILE A 287 16.60 9.52 -6.51
CA ILE A 287 15.89 10.12 -5.37
C ILE A 287 16.24 11.60 -5.21
N LEU A 288 17.53 11.94 -5.22
CA LEU A 288 18.01 13.30 -5.03
C LEU A 288 17.59 14.23 -6.17
N THR A 289 17.42 13.70 -7.38
CA THR A 289 17.02 14.46 -8.57
C THR A 289 15.51 14.73 -8.60
N ASN A 290 14.69 13.75 -8.23
CA ASN A 290 13.25 13.77 -8.50
C ASN A 290 12.39 14.03 -7.26
N TYR A 291 12.92 13.85 -6.05
CA TYR A 291 12.17 13.94 -4.81
C TYR A 291 12.84 14.88 -3.80
N THR A 292 12.14 15.14 -2.71
CA THR A 292 12.65 15.94 -1.58
C THR A 292 12.72 15.08 -0.34
N ILE A 293 13.84 15.08 0.37
CA ILE A 293 13.95 14.49 1.71
C ILE A 293 13.45 15.53 2.73
N GLU A 294 12.33 15.23 3.37
CA GLU A 294 11.66 16.11 4.33
C GLU A 294 12.31 16.01 5.71
N THR A 295 12.45 14.78 6.18
CA THR A 295 13.07 14.48 7.46
C THR A 295 13.68 13.10 7.43
N MET A 296 14.77 12.93 8.18
CA MET A 296 15.41 11.65 8.37
C MET A 296 15.90 11.51 9.80
N VAL A 297 15.53 10.42 10.44
CA VAL A 297 16.15 9.96 11.68
C VAL A 297 17.05 8.79 11.32
N HIS A 298 18.36 9.03 11.32
CA HIS A 298 19.37 7.99 11.13
C HIS A 298 19.70 7.37 12.49
N MET A 299 19.57 6.05 12.61
CA MET A 299 19.73 5.29 13.84
C MET A 299 20.90 4.33 13.71
N GLY A 300 21.90 4.47 14.58
CA GLY A 300 23.06 3.59 14.62
C GLY A 300 22.71 2.14 15.01
N ASN A 301 23.68 1.24 14.85
CA ASN A 301 23.53 -0.16 15.21
C ASN A 301 23.08 -0.32 16.68
N GLY A 302 22.10 -1.20 16.93
CA GLY A 302 21.61 -1.49 18.27
C GLY A 302 20.50 -0.57 18.77
N VAL A 303 20.27 0.61 18.15
CA VAL A 303 19.23 1.56 18.58
C VAL A 303 17.84 0.92 18.54
N MET A 304 17.55 0.20 17.46
CA MET A 304 16.32 -0.59 17.30
C MET A 304 16.45 -2.02 17.85
N LYS A 305 17.43 -2.27 18.75
CA LYS A 305 17.77 -3.60 19.32
C LYS A 305 18.12 -4.66 18.27
N ILE A 306 18.67 -4.22 17.14
CA ILE A 306 19.10 -5.05 16.00
C ILE A 306 20.57 -4.78 15.66
N ALA A 307 21.25 -5.76 15.08
CA ALA A 307 22.70 -5.74 14.87
C ALA A 307 23.19 -4.84 13.70
N PHE A 308 22.31 -4.03 13.12
CA PHE A 308 22.59 -3.11 12.02
C PHE A 308 21.83 -1.80 12.22
N GLY A 309 22.31 -0.73 11.60
CA GLY A 309 21.68 0.58 11.67
C GLY A 309 20.53 0.73 10.68
N THR A 310 19.62 1.62 11.01
CA THR A 310 18.38 1.89 10.27
C THR A 310 18.21 3.38 10.05
N ASN A 311 17.25 3.75 9.22
CA ASN A 311 16.74 5.10 9.15
C ASN A 311 15.22 5.08 9.05
N ALA A 312 14.59 6.11 9.60
CA ALA A 312 13.21 6.47 9.29
C ALA A 312 13.30 7.72 8.42
N THR A 313 12.86 7.62 7.16
CA THR A 313 12.98 8.71 6.20
C THR A 313 11.61 9.05 5.63
N VAL A 314 11.30 10.34 5.58
CA VAL A 314 10.12 10.88 4.90
C VAL A 314 10.58 11.61 3.65
N PHE A 315 10.04 11.21 2.51
CA PHE A 315 10.24 11.86 1.23
C PHE A 315 8.93 12.49 0.75
N ARG A 316 9.02 13.61 0.06
CA ARG A 316 7.91 14.19 -0.71
C ARG A 316 8.05 13.81 -2.18
N ASN A 317 6.96 13.38 -2.81
CA ASN A 317 6.86 13.01 -4.22
C ASN A 317 6.85 14.23 -5.16
N ASN A 318 7.85 15.10 -4.98
CA ASN A 318 8.20 16.24 -5.81
C ASN A 318 9.57 16.77 -5.37
N HIS A 319 10.37 17.30 -6.29
CA HIS A 319 11.65 17.94 -5.96
C HIS A 319 11.45 19.43 -5.66
N ILE A 320 11.83 19.85 -4.44
CA ILE A 320 11.77 21.23 -3.98
C ILE A 320 13.19 21.63 -3.56
N SER A 321 13.91 22.25 -4.49
CA SER A 321 15.34 22.56 -4.35
C SER A 321 15.70 23.44 -3.15
N THR A 322 14.75 24.22 -2.65
CA THR A 322 14.93 25.16 -1.52
C THR A 322 14.41 24.62 -0.19
N TYR A 323 13.78 23.44 -0.16
CA TYR A 323 13.22 22.90 1.07
C TYR A 323 14.35 22.49 2.03
N GLN A 324 14.27 22.98 3.27
CA GLN A 324 15.22 22.68 4.34
C GLN A 324 14.69 21.49 5.14
N GLY A 325 15.15 20.28 4.80
CA GLY A 325 14.81 19.08 5.54
C GLY A 325 15.50 19.03 6.89
N SER A 326 14.94 18.28 7.85
CA SER A 326 15.47 18.11 9.20
C SER A 326 16.09 16.72 9.39
N PHE A 327 17.32 16.66 9.88
CA PHE A 327 18.08 15.42 9.99
C PHE A 327 18.58 15.24 11.42
N SER A 328 18.31 14.07 12.01
CA SER A 328 18.73 13.70 13.35
C SER A 328 19.50 12.38 13.30
N TYR A 329 20.54 12.26 14.14
CA TYR A 329 21.24 10.99 14.35
C TYR A 329 21.03 10.49 15.77
N VAL A 330 20.78 9.19 15.92
CA VAL A 330 20.52 8.54 17.21
C VAL A 330 21.52 7.41 17.41
N GLU A 331 22.17 7.40 18.57
CA GLU A 331 23.04 6.31 19.03
C GLU A 331 22.46 5.66 20.30
N ASN A 332 22.98 4.49 20.67
CA ASN A 332 22.54 3.78 21.88
C ASN A 332 22.62 4.64 23.15
N GLY A 333 23.63 5.51 23.25
CA GLY A 333 23.78 6.43 24.38
C GLY A 333 22.64 7.44 24.53
N ASN A 334 21.87 7.69 23.46
CA ASN A 334 20.75 8.62 23.45
C ASN A 334 19.42 7.97 23.86
N ILE A 335 19.38 6.65 24.03
CA ILE A 335 18.18 5.88 24.36
C ILE A 335 18.10 5.65 25.89
N ASN A 336 16.90 5.69 26.46
CA ASN A 336 16.62 5.38 27.86
C ASN A 336 16.42 3.85 28.07
N GLN A 337 16.16 3.42 29.30
CA GLN A 337 16.00 1.99 29.61
C GLN A 337 14.75 1.36 28.95
N GLU A 338 13.76 2.16 28.61
CA GLU A 338 12.52 1.72 27.95
C GLU A 338 12.68 1.57 26.43
N GLY A 339 13.80 2.01 25.86
CA GLY A 339 14.02 2.01 24.41
C GLY A 339 13.60 3.31 23.72
N ASN A 340 13.21 4.34 24.48
CA ASN A 340 12.81 5.64 23.95
C ASN A 340 13.98 6.62 23.93
N PRO A 341 14.07 7.54 22.95
CA PRO A 341 15.03 8.64 23.01
C PRO A 341 14.88 9.45 24.31
N LYS A 342 15.98 9.76 24.99
CA LYS A 342 16.00 10.63 26.19
C LYS A 342 15.45 12.03 25.88
N GLN A 343 15.62 12.47 24.65
CA GLN A 343 15.08 13.70 24.07
C GLN A 343 14.91 13.47 22.56
N PHE A 344 13.87 14.07 21.97
CA PHE A 344 13.66 14.04 20.52
C PHE A 344 13.30 15.44 20.00
N PRO A 345 13.93 15.94 18.91
CA PRO A 345 15.05 15.33 18.20
C PRO A 345 16.31 15.21 19.08
N VAL A 346 17.21 14.29 18.73
CA VAL A 346 18.45 14.10 19.50
C VAL A 346 19.39 15.28 19.22
N ILE A 347 19.80 15.98 20.28
CA ILE A 347 20.72 17.11 20.18
C ILE A 347 22.16 16.59 20.18
N ASN A 348 22.78 16.52 19.00
CA ASN A 348 24.19 16.23 18.78
C ASN A 348 24.70 16.99 17.55
N GLU A 349 25.98 16.82 17.21
CA GLU A 349 26.64 17.47 16.08
C GLU A 349 26.02 17.13 14.71
N ARG A 350 25.20 16.08 14.64
CA ARG A 350 24.52 15.60 13.42
C ARG A 350 23.04 15.99 13.36
N LEU A 351 22.55 16.77 14.33
CA LEU A 351 21.26 17.47 14.19
C LEU A 351 21.45 18.64 13.24
N LYS A 352 20.92 18.52 12.02
CA LYS A 352 21.14 19.49 10.93
C LYS A 352 19.86 19.78 10.17
N THR A 353 19.81 20.98 9.60
CA THR A 353 18.91 21.32 8.49
C THR A 353 19.72 21.38 7.21
N ALA A 354 19.24 20.77 6.14
CA ALA A 354 19.90 20.79 4.84
C ALA A 354 18.87 20.67 3.70
N THR A 355 19.21 21.17 2.53
CA THR A 355 18.45 20.89 1.31
C THR A 355 18.79 19.50 0.78
N THR A 356 17.89 18.94 -0.03
CA THR A 356 18.17 17.68 -0.75
C THR A 356 19.38 17.83 -1.68
N ASN A 357 19.65 19.04 -2.18
CA ASN A 357 20.78 19.34 -3.08
C ASN A 357 22.13 19.43 -2.36
N ASP A 358 22.14 19.57 -1.03
CA ASP A 358 23.38 19.56 -0.25
C ASP A 358 23.98 18.15 -0.19
N PHE A 359 23.18 17.13 -0.46
CA PHE A 359 23.63 15.75 -0.56
C PHE A 359 24.27 15.47 -1.92
N LYS A 360 25.36 14.72 -1.90
CA LYS A 360 26.03 14.20 -3.11
C LYS A 360 25.72 12.70 -3.24
N LYS A 361 26.67 11.92 -3.77
CA LYS A 361 26.56 10.45 -3.94
C LYS A 361 26.35 9.66 -2.64
N SER A 362 26.55 10.27 -1.47
CA SER A 362 26.31 9.69 -0.14
C SER A 362 25.38 10.59 0.67
N LEU A 363 24.46 9.96 1.41
CA LEU A 363 23.52 10.63 2.31
C LEU A 363 24.04 10.75 3.75
N VAL A 364 25.31 10.43 3.97
CA VAL A 364 25.94 10.62 5.29
C VAL A 364 26.22 12.12 5.45
N LEU A 365 25.38 12.78 6.25
CA LEU A 365 25.70 14.10 6.79
C LEU A 365 26.98 13.97 7.61
N LEU A 366 28.01 14.68 7.15
CA LEU A 366 29.26 14.93 7.86
C LEU A 366 29.02 15.86 9.05
#